data_AF-A0AAV1INW7-F1
#
_entry.id   AF-A0AAV1INW7-F1
#
_cell.length_a   1.000
_cell.length_b   1.000
_cell.length_c   1.000
_cell.angle_alpha   90.00
_cell.angle_beta   90.00
_cell.angle_gamma   90.00
#
_symmetry.space_group_name_H-M   'P 1'
#
loop_
_entity.id
_entity.type
_entity.pdbx_description
1 polymer ?
#
loop_
_entity_poly.entity_id
_entity_poly.type
_entity_poly.pdbx_seq_one_letter_code
_entity_poly.pdbx_strand_id
1 'polypeptide(L)'
;MPIGVPPYDNYDGSYPQPEPTGQVHEITYGGQVMYWVVFCCMAASAIAFAALTFMKPMHARAHGYITTAIVTIAAIAYYVMGALGGSANIANPDGNLRSIYYARYVDWFFTTPLILLDVILMGNVALGATLWIVLADVAMICTGLFGALSINNYRWGYYVISCLFFLIVLWGLVGPVAKGARAVGGRHVGIFWTLTGLLIFLWIGYPIVWGFCEGSDYATVSTEAILYGILDFFAKVVFGWIVIINLDLLGQGSKGGRSILCNSTNMPFGGTGGSADTGGHVGGMGAGNGARTGTTGTGTTGTTGTTGTGMTGTHTGTTGTHMGTGGTTTGPTATAGDNAVRTV
;
A
#
# COMPACT_ATOMS: atom_id res chain seq x y z
N MET A 1 -32.12 -43.76 8.46
CA MET A 1 -31.44 -44.07 9.73
C MET A 1 -31.05 -42.75 10.36
N PRO A 2 -31.28 -42.52 11.66
CA PRO A 2 -30.89 -41.26 12.31
C PRO A 2 -29.36 -41.18 12.38
N ILE A 3 -28.80 -40.03 12.01
CA ILE A 3 -27.38 -39.70 12.21
C ILE A 3 -27.16 -39.60 13.72
N GLY A 4 -26.52 -40.62 14.30
CA GLY A 4 -26.08 -40.59 15.69
C GLY A 4 -24.96 -39.57 15.83
N VAL A 5 -25.23 -38.48 16.55
CA VAL A 5 -24.19 -37.58 17.03
C VAL A 5 -23.45 -38.34 18.14
N PRO A 6 -22.12 -38.60 18.02
CA PRO A 6 -21.38 -39.26 19.08
C PRO A 6 -21.36 -38.37 20.34
N PRO A 7 -21.37 -38.97 21.55
CA PRO A 7 -21.35 -38.22 22.80
C PRO A 7 -20.08 -37.38 22.92
N TYR A 8 -20.22 -36.19 23.50
CA TYR A 8 -19.22 -35.11 23.58
C TYR A 8 -17.99 -35.44 24.46
N ASP A 9 -17.96 -36.63 25.08
CA ASP A 9 -17.00 -36.98 26.13
C ASP A 9 -15.69 -37.62 25.63
N ASN A 10 -15.55 -37.83 24.31
CA ASN A 10 -14.34 -38.43 23.70
C ASN A 10 -13.59 -37.47 22.75
N TYR A 11 -13.79 -36.17 22.87
CA TYR A 11 -13.03 -35.19 22.09
C TYR A 11 -11.69 -34.92 22.76
N ASP A 12 -10.62 -35.62 22.35
CA ASP A 12 -9.26 -35.42 22.85
C ASP A 12 -8.62 -34.09 22.38
N GLY A 13 -9.39 -33.25 21.69
CA GLY A 13 -8.94 -31.98 21.12
C GLY A 13 -8.29 -32.13 19.75
N SER A 14 -8.04 -33.36 19.27
CA SER A 14 -7.58 -33.60 17.90
C SER A 14 -8.79 -33.65 16.96
N TYR A 15 -8.83 -32.74 15.98
CA TYR A 15 -9.66 -32.96 14.80
C TYR A 15 -9.04 -34.13 14.05
N PRO A 16 -9.75 -35.28 13.88
CA PRO A 16 -9.20 -36.39 13.12
C PRO A 16 -8.87 -35.88 11.73
N GLN A 17 -7.58 -35.82 11.39
CA GLN A 17 -7.21 -35.68 10.00
C GLN A 17 -7.72 -36.97 9.32
N PRO A 18 -8.38 -36.88 8.15
CA PRO A 18 -8.70 -38.07 7.39
C PRO A 18 -7.42 -38.91 7.26
N GLU A 19 -7.46 -40.17 7.69
CA GLU A 19 -6.32 -41.07 7.52
C GLU A 19 -5.94 -41.07 6.04
N PRO A 20 -4.69 -40.72 5.70
CA PRO A 20 -4.28 -40.58 4.31
C PRO A 20 -4.37 -41.94 3.62
N THR A 21 -5.26 -42.05 2.66
CA THR A 21 -5.43 -43.26 1.84
C THR A 21 -4.64 -43.18 0.54
N GLY A 22 -4.16 -41.98 0.19
CA GLY A 22 -3.38 -41.67 -1.01
C GLY A 22 -1.87 -41.54 -0.76
N GLN A 23 -1.18 -40.96 -1.74
CA GLN A 23 0.27 -40.77 -1.72
C GLN A 23 0.67 -39.53 -0.90
N VAL A 24 1.93 -39.48 -0.49
CA VAL A 24 2.53 -38.27 0.10
C VAL A 24 3.29 -37.54 -1.00
N HIS A 25 2.77 -36.38 -1.40
CA HIS A 25 3.38 -35.48 -2.37
C HIS A 25 4.31 -34.51 -1.65
N GLU A 26 5.61 -34.80 -1.72
CA GLU A 26 6.67 -34.00 -1.12
C GLU A 26 7.60 -33.42 -2.19
N ILE A 27 8.48 -32.51 -1.77
CA ILE A 27 9.50 -31.96 -2.66
C ILE A 27 10.54 -33.02 -3.00
N THR A 28 11.04 -33.00 -4.24
CA THR A 28 12.19 -33.81 -4.66
C THR A 28 13.48 -32.98 -4.62
N TYR A 29 14.61 -33.64 -4.79
CA TYR A 29 15.92 -32.97 -4.86
C TYR A 29 15.94 -31.81 -5.87
N GLY A 30 15.31 -31.96 -7.04
CA GLY A 30 15.27 -30.91 -8.06
C GLY A 30 14.54 -29.64 -7.59
N GLY A 31 13.42 -29.79 -6.87
CA GLY A 31 12.71 -28.66 -6.25
C GLY A 31 13.53 -28.01 -5.13
N GLN A 32 14.20 -28.82 -4.32
CA GLN A 32 15.06 -28.31 -3.24
C GLN A 32 16.26 -27.50 -3.77
N VAL A 33 16.89 -27.95 -4.86
CA VAL A 33 17.96 -27.20 -5.53
C VAL A 33 17.46 -25.82 -5.98
N MET A 34 16.24 -25.72 -6.50
CA MET A 34 15.67 -24.42 -6.85
C MET A 34 15.61 -23.47 -5.64
N TYR A 35 15.20 -23.96 -4.47
CA TYR A 35 15.16 -23.12 -3.27
C TYR A 35 16.55 -22.57 -2.92
N TRP A 36 17.60 -23.40 -3.02
CA TRP A 36 18.98 -22.95 -2.79
C TRP A 36 19.46 -21.95 -3.84
N VAL A 37 19.12 -22.15 -5.11
CA VAL A 37 19.45 -21.20 -6.19
C VAL A 37 18.82 -19.84 -5.91
N VAL A 38 17.52 -19.81 -5.63
CA VAL A 38 16.81 -18.55 -5.36
C VAL A 38 17.31 -17.91 -4.07
N PHE A 39 17.59 -18.69 -3.01
CA PHE A 39 18.24 -18.20 -1.80
C PHE A 39 19.53 -17.43 -2.10
N CYS A 40 20.44 -18.02 -2.88
CA CYS A 40 21.70 -17.39 -3.25
C CYS A 40 21.48 -16.08 -4.03
N CYS A 41 20.52 -16.06 -4.96
CA CYS A 41 20.17 -14.85 -5.70
C CYS A 41 19.61 -13.74 -4.79
N MET A 42 18.71 -14.08 -3.87
CA MET A 42 18.12 -13.13 -2.92
C MET A 42 19.17 -12.59 -1.95
N ALA A 43 20.00 -13.46 -1.38
CA ALA A 43 21.06 -13.09 -0.44
C ALA A 43 22.13 -12.20 -1.08
N ALA A 44 22.58 -12.55 -2.30
CA ALA A 44 23.52 -11.71 -3.06
C ALA A 44 22.92 -10.33 -3.37
N SER A 45 21.63 -10.30 -3.76
CA SER A 45 20.92 -9.05 -4.01
C SER A 45 20.75 -8.22 -2.74
N ALA A 46 20.47 -8.84 -1.59
CA ALA A 46 20.36 -8.15 -0.31
C ALA A 46 21.66 -7.42 0.06
N ILE A 47 22.81 -8.09 -0.09
CA ILE A 47 24.13 -7.49 0.16
C ILE A 47 24.38 -6.33 -0.80
N ALA A 48 24.12 -6.53 -2.10
CA ALA A 48 24.33 -5.51 -3.12
C ALA A 48 23.43 -4.28 -2.90
N PHE A 49 22.13 -4.50 -2.63
CA PHE A 49 21.14 -3.45 -2.43
C PHE A 49 21.41 -2.67 -1.16
N ALA A 50 21.80 -3.35 -0.08
CA ALA A 50 22.24 -2.69 1.15
C ALA A 50 23.43 -1.75 0.87
N ALA A 51 24.50 -2.27 0.25
CA ALA A 51 25.68 -1.49 -0.07
C ALA A 51 25.36 -0.25 -0.93
N LEU A 52 24.64 -0.46 -2.04
CA LEU A 52 24.25 0.62 -2.95
C LEU A 52 23.33 1.66 -2.30
N THR A 53 22.43 1.23 -1.40
CA THR A 53 21.55 2.13 -0.65
C THR A 53 22.34 2.98 0.34
N PHE A 54 23.27 2.39 1.08
CA PHE A 54 24.08 3.12 2.06
C PHE A 54 25.05 4.11 1.42
N MET A 55 25.39 3.95 0.14
CA MET A 55 26.17 4.93 -0.63
C MET A 55 25.37 6.19 -1.02
N LYS A 56 24.03 6.14 -0.97
CA LYS A 56 23.18 7.31 -1.29
C LYS A 56 23.02 8.24 -0.08
N PRO A 57 22.69 9.53 -0.26
CA PRO A 57 22.36 10.42 0.86
C PRO A 57 21.05 9.97 1.54
N MET A 58 20.92 10.22 2.85
CA MET A 58 19.82 9.67 3.69
C MET A 58 18.41 9.91 3.13
N HIS A 59 18.15 11.08 2.53
CA HIS A 59 16.84 11.46 1.99
C HIS A 59 16.43 10.66 0.74
N ALA A 60 17.36 9.97 0.08
CA ALA A 60 17.10 9.19 -1.15
C ALA A 60 17.04 7.67 -0.90
N ARG A 61 17.08 7.22 0.36
CA ARG A 61 17.24 5.80 0.71
C ARG A 61 15.94 5.02 0.89
N ALA A 62 14.77 5.68 0.92
CA ALA A 62 13.51 5.02 1.27
C ALA A 62 13.22 3.76 0.44
N HIS A 63 13.24 3.89 -0.88
CA HIS A 63 13.10 2.75 -1.80
C HIS A 63 14.20 1.71 -1.58
N GLY A 64 15.45 2.14 -1.44
CA GLY A 64 16.58 1.23 -1.19
C GLY A 64 16.41 0.38 0.07
N TYR A 65 15.90 0.97 1.17
CA TYR A 65 15.61 0.22 2.41
C TYR A 65 14.46 -0.77 2.22
N ILE A 66 13.37 -0.36 1.54
CA ILE A 66 12.23 -1.22 1.24
C ILE A 66 12.68 -2.41 0.39
N THR A 67 13.35 -2.15 -0.74
CA THR A 67 13.86 -3.16 -1.66
C THR A 67 14.86 -4.11 -0.99
N THR A 68 15.76 -3.58 -0.14
CA THR A 68 16.71 -4.42 0.63
C THR A 68 15.97 -5.33 1.61
N ALA A 69 14.95 -4.82 2.31
CA ALA A 69 14.13 -5.61 3.22
C ALA A 69 13.39 -6.75 2.48
N ILE A 70 12.83 -6.47 1.29
CA ILE A 70 12.15 -7.46 0.46
C ILE A 70 13.04 -8.67 0.18
N VAL A 71 14.23 -8.44 -0.38
CA VAL A 71 15.14 -9.54 -0.74
C VAL A 71 15.78 -10.20 0.49
N THR A 72 15.90 -9.49 1.61
CA THR A 72 16.41 -10.08 2.87
C THR A 72 15.39 -11.05 3.46
N ILE A 73 14.11 -10.66 3.54
CA ILE A 73 13.03 -11.52 4.04
C ILE A 73 12.87 -12.74 3.12
N ALA A 74 12.89 -12.53 1.80
CA ALA A 74 12.84 -13.62 0.85
C ALA A 74 14.04 -14.57 0.99
N ALA A 75 15.26 -14.05 1.17
CA ALA A 75 16.43 -14.91 1.42
C ALA A 75 16.23 -15.79 2.67
N ILE A 76 15.69 -15.24 3.77
CA ILE A 76 15.39 -16.03 4.97
C ILE A 76 14.36 -17.13 4.67
N ALA A 77 13.28 -16.80 3.99
CA ALA A 77 12.25 -17.78 3.65
C ALA A 77 12.77 -18.89 2.73
N TYR A 78 13.52 -18.54 1.68
CA TYR A 78 14.12 -19.52 0.78
C TYR A 78 15.19 -20.38 1.46
N TYR A 79 15.93 -19.85 2.44
CA TYR A 79 16.82 -20.65 3.29
C TYR A 79 16.03 -21.67 4.11
N VAL A 80 14.95 -21.24 4.77
CA VAL A 80 14.08 -22.13 5.56
C VAL A 80 13.52 -23.24 4.68
N MET A 81 12.96 -22.91 3.50
CA MET A 81 12.40 -23.90 2.58
C MET A 81 13.47 -24.83 1.99
N GLY A 82 14.66 -24.31 1.64
CA GLY A 82 15.79 -25.10 1.13
C GLY A 82 16.37 -26.06 2.18
N ALA A 83 16.31 -25.67 3.46
CA ALA A 83 16.61 -26.52 4.61
C ALA A 83 15.46 -27.47 4.99
N LEU A 84 14.43 -27.60 4.14
CA LEU A 84 13.25 -28.44 4.33
C LEU A 84 12.40 -28.06 5.57
N GLY A 85 12.52 -26.83 6.03
CA GLY A 85 11.66 -26.24 7.06
C GLY A 85 10.47 -25.48 6.48
N GLY A 86 9.57 -25.04 7.36
CA GLY A 86 8.48 -24.14 6.98
C GLY A 86 7.42 -24.76 6.06
N SER A 87 7.23 -26.08 6.17
CA SER A 87 6.19 -26.83 5.47
C SER A 87 5.42 -27.74 6.43
N ALA A 88 4.19 -28.08 6.06
CA ALA A 88 3.36 -29.06 6.76
C ALA A 88 2.64 -29.95 5.74
N ASN A 89 2.47 -31.22 6.06
CA ASN A 89 1.69 -32.14 5.22
C ASN A 89 0.20 -31.95 5.52
N ILE A 90 -0.55 -31.52 4.51
CA ILE A 90 -1.99 -31.22 4.60
C ILE A 90 -2.76 -32.23 3.75
N ALA A 91 -3.84 -32.78 4.32
CA ALA A 91 -4.74 -33.67 3.60
C ALA A 91 -5.45 -32.92 2.47
N ASN A 92 -5.44 -33.49 1.27
CA ASN A 92 -6.19 -33.01 0.14
C ASN A 92 -7.50 -33.79 -0.02
N PRO A 93 -8.62 -33.16 -0.45
CA PRO A 93 -9.86 -33.84 -0.82
C PRO A 93 -9.73 -35.06 -1.73
N ASP A 94 -8.66 -35.16 -2.53
CA ASP A 94 -8.37 -36.31 -3.39
C ASP A 94 -7.80 -37.55 -2.64
N GLY A 95 -7.55 -37.43 -1.34
CA GLY A 95 -7.03 -38.48 -0.47
C GLY A 95 -5.51 -38.45 -0.29
N ASN A 96 -4.77 -37.60 -0.99
CA ASN A 96 -3.33 -37.44 -0.86
C ASN A 96 -2.95 -36.54 0.33
N LEU A 97 -1.72 -36.69 0.83
CA LEU A 97 -1.08 -35.68 1.67
C LEU A 97 -0.15 -34.85 0.80
N ARG A 98 -0.28 -33.53 0.85
CA ARG A 98 0.61 -32.61 0.13
C ARG A 98 1.42 -31.77 1.10
N SER A 99 2.73 -31.67 0.88
CA SER A 99 3.56 -30.70 1.60
C SER A 99 3.23 -29.27 1.16
N ILE A 100 2.61 -28.52 2.05
CA ILE A 100 2.29 -27.10 1.87
C ILE A 100 3.38 -26.26 2.53
N TYR A 101 4.12 -25.50 1.74
CA TYR A 101 5.20 -24.61 2.20
C TYR A 101 4.66 -23.29 2.73
N TYR A 102 4.06 -23.29 3.93
CA TYR A 102 3.49 -22.08 4.54
C TYR A 102 4.54 -20.95 4.76
N ALA A 103 5.83 -21.26 4.82
CA ALA A 103 6.89 -20.25 4.87
C ALA A 103 6.84 -19.25 3.70
N ARG A 104 6.37 -19.65 2.51
CA ARG A 104 6.20 -18.73 1.37
C ARG A 104 5.14 -17.66 1.66
N TYR A 105 4.07 -18.02 2.38
CA TYR A 105 3.03 -17.07 2.76
C TYR A 105 3.51 -16.12 3.85
N VAL A 106 4.40 -16.57 4.74
CA VAL A 106 5.07 -15.69 5.71
C VAL A 106 5.97 -14.69 5.00
N ASP A 107 6.74 -15.11 3.98
CA ASP A 107 7.48 -14.20 3.10
C ASP A 107 6.52 -13.17 2.49
N TRP A 108 5.52 -13.64 1.73
CA TRP A 108 4.63 -12.77 0.98
C TRP A 108 3.87 -11.81 1.88
N PHE A 109 3.46 -12.23 3.07
CA PHE A 109 2.79 -11.37 4.05
C PHE A 109 3.56 -10.08 4.33
N PHE A 110 4.90 -10.13 4.32
CA PHE A 110 5.73 -8.93 4.48
C PHE A 110 6.17 -8.34 3.16
N THR A 111 6.54 -9.17 2.18
CA THR A 111 7.19 -8.68 0.95
C THR A 111 6.20 -8.11 -0.06
N THR A 112 4.97 -8.62 -0.15
CA THR A 112 3.98 -8.06 -1.08
C THR A 112 3.53 -6.64 -0.67
N PRO A 113 3.28 -6.33 0.63
CA PRO A 113 3.07 -4.94 1.04
C PRO A 113 4.25 -4.02 0.78
N LEU A 114 5.49 -4.51 0.98
CA LEU A 114 6.70 -3.73 0.73
C LEU A 114 6.89 -3.45 -0.78
N ILE A 115 6.65 -4.44 -1.64
CA ILE A 115 6.69 -4.25 -3.10
C ILE A 115 5.64 -3.23 -3.54
N LEU A 116 4.42 -3.31 -3.00
CA LEU A 116 3.38 -2.32 -3.26
C LEU A 116 3.80 -0.94 -2.78
N LEU A 117 4.41 -0.83 -1.60
CA LEU A 117 4.89 0.44 -1.06
C LEU A 117 5.92 1.09 -2.00
N ASP A 118 6.84 0.31 -2.57
CA ASP A 118 7.80 0.80 -3.56
C ASP A 118 7.12 1.46 -4.77
N VAL A 119 5.97 0.94 -5.23
CA VAL A 119 5.21 1.51 -6.35
C VAL A 119 4.30 2.66 -5.91
N ILE A 120 3.63 2.51 -4.76
CA ILE A 120 2.72 3.50 -4.17
C ILE A 120 3.42 4.82 -3.89
N LEU A 121 4.64 4.77 -3.35
CA LEU A 121 5.46 5.95 -3.08
C LEU A 121 5.76 6.77 -4.34
N MET A 122 5.85 6.11 -5.51
CA MET A 122 6.02 6.81 -6.80
C MET A 122 4.75 7.56 -7.23
N GLY A 123 3.57 7.08 -6.80
CA GLY A 123 2.30 7.74 -7.04
C GLY A 123 1.96 8.86 -6.04
N ASN A 124 2.70 8.97 -4.94
CA ASN A 124 2.47 9.94 -3.87
C ASN A 124 0.99 10.01 -3.41
N VAL A 125 0.34 8.86 -3.29
CA VAL A 125 -1.08 8.76 -2.91
C VAL A 125 -1.28 8.99 -1.41
N ALA A 126 -2.50 9.37 -1.02
CA ALA A 126 -2.87 9.59 0.38
C ALA A 126 -2.71 8.33 1.24
N LEU A 127 -2.47 8.51 2.55
CA LEU A 127 -2.37 7.40 3.50
C LEU A 127 -3.60 6.48 3.44
N GLY A 128 -4.81 7.02 3.38
CA GLY A 128 -6.04 6.22 3.33
C GLY A 128 -6.09 5.27 2.13
N ALA A 129 -5.69 5.75 0.94
CA ALA A 129 -5.59 4.91 -0.25
C ALA A 129 -4.49 3.85 -0.13
N THR A 130 -3.34 4.23 0.45
CA THR A 130 -2.23 3.30 0.72
C THR A 130 -2.65 2.17 1.66
N LEU A 131 -3.30 2.50 2.78
CA LEU A 131 -3.75 1.54 3.78
C LEU A 131 -4.75 0.55 3.18
N TRP A 132 -5.73 1.02 2.43
CA TRP A 132 -6.69 0.15 1.74
C TRP A 132 -6.01 -0.85 0.80
N ILE A 133 -5.08 -0.39 -0.04
CA ILE A 133 -4.37 -1.25 -1.00
C ILE A 133 -3.53 -2.30 -0.26
N VAL A 134 -2.77 -1.88 0.76
CA VAL A 134 -1.92 -2.78 1.55
C VAL A 134 -2.75 -3.78 2.37
N LEU A 135 -3.86 -3.37 2.97
CA LEU A 135 -4.71 -4.28 3.73
C LEU A 135 -5.43 -5.29 2.83
N ALA A 136 -5.82 -4.88 1.61
CA ALA A 136 -6.35 -5.81 0.62
C ALA A 136 -5.29 -6.85 0.22
N ASP A 137 -4.04 -6.43 0.02
CA ASP A 137 -2.92 -7.33 -0.26
C ASP A 137 -2.64 -8.32 0.89
N VAL A 138 -2.61 -7.84 2.13
CA VAL A 138 -2.48 -8.74 3.29
C VAL A 138 -3.65 -9.73 3.37
N ALA A 139 -4.88 -9.28 3.14
CA ALA A 139 -6.05 -10.15 3.11
C ALA A 139 -5.98 -11.19 1.98
N MET A 140 -5.45 -10.81 0.80
CA MET A 140 -5.16 -11.74 -0.30
C MET A 140 -4.21 -12.86 0.13
N ILE A 141 -3.10 -12.54 0.78
CA ILE A 141 -2.12 -13.54 1.24
C ILE A 141 -2.71 -14.44 2.33
N CYS A 142 -3.37 -13.86 3.34
CA CYS A 142 -3.99 -14.63 4.43
C CYS A 142 -5.06 -15.60 3.92
N THR A 143 -5.93 -15.14 3.01
CA THR A 143 -6.97 -16.00 2.44
C THR A 143 -6.38 -17.08 1.54
N GLY A 144 -5.32 -16.79 0.78
CA GLY A 144 -4.58 -17.82 0.04
C GLY A 144 -4.00 -18.91 0.95
N LEU A 145 -3.42 -18.52 2.08
CA LEU A 145 -2.90 -19.47 3.09
C LEU A 145 -4.03 -20.31 3.70
N PHE A 146 -5.16 -19.70 4.07
CA PHE A 146 -6.32 -20.44 4.57
C PHE A 146 -6.86 -21.45 3.55
N GLY A 147 -6.83 -21.10 2.26
CA GLY A 147 -7.13 -22.03 1.18
C GLY A 147 -6.14 -23.20 1.11
N ALA A 148 -4.84 -22.92 1.19
CA ALA A 148 -3.79 -23.94 1.07
C ALA A 148 -3.79 -24.91 2.26
N LEU A 149 -4.18 -24.44 3.46
CA LEU A 149 -4.30 -25.26 4.66
C LEU A 149 -5.67 -25.96 4.80
N SER A 150 -6.61 -25.69 3.89
CA SER A 150 -7.95 -26.27 3.95
C SER A 150 -7.97 -27.70 3.42
N ILE A 151 -8.46 -28.64 4.24
CA ILE A 151 -8.55 -30.08 3.91
C ILE A 151 -9.79 -30.47 3.11
N ASN A 152 -10.63 -29.50 2.72
CA ASN A 152 -11.90 -29.73 2.05
C ASN A 152 -12.08 -28.77 0.85
N ASN A 153 -13.17 -28.92 0.11
CA ASN A 153 -13.44 -28.12 -1.08
C ASN A 153 -13.72 -26.63 -0.80
N TYR A 154 -13.86 -26.20 0.45
CA TYR A 154 -13.98 -24.78 0.78
C TYR A 154 -12.71 -23.98 0.44
N ARG A 155 -11.57 -24.64 0.19
CA ARG A 155 -10.35 -24.02 -0.36
C ARG A 155 -10.61 -23.13 -1.58
N TRP A 156 -11.54 -23.51 -2.46
CA TRP A 156 -11.87 -22.74 -3.65
C TRP A 156 -12.65 -21.46 -3.33
N GLY A 157 -13.40 -21.45 -2.23
CA GLY A 157 -14.01 -20.23 -1.70
C GLY A 157 -12.96 -19.22 -1.25
N TYR A 158 -11.96 -19.69 -0.49
CA TYR A 158 -10.82 -18.87 -0.09
C TYR A 158 -10.02 -18.36 -1.29
N TYR A 159 -9.80 -19.21 -2.30
CA TYR A 159 -9.14 -18.83 -3.55
C TYR A 159 -9.86 -17.69 -4.28
N VAL A 160 -11.18 -17.80 -4.46
CA VAL A 160 -11.99 -16.76 -5.10
C VAL A 160 -11.93 -15.47 -4.30
N ILE A 161 -12.05 -15.53 -2.98
CA ILE A 161 -11.95 -14.35 -2.11
C ILE A 161 -10.56 -13.70 -2.23
N SER A 162 -9.50 -14.50 -2.23
CA SER A 162 -8.12 -14.01 -2.45
C SER A 162 -7.98 -13.32 -3.81
N CYS A 163 -8.54 -13.90 -4.87
CA CYS A 163 -8.56 -13.29 -6.20
C CYS A 163 -9.34 -11.96 -6.23
N LEU A 164 -10.44 -11.83 -5.49
CA LEU A 164 -11.17 -10.56 -5.38
C LEU A 164 -10.34 -9.47 -4.70
N PHE A 165 -9.59 -9.82 -3.64
CA PHE A 165 -8.62 -8.90 -3.04
C PHE A 165 -7.48 -8.55 -4.00
N PHE A 166 -7.00 -9.51 -4.80
CA PHE A 166 -6.03 -9.22 -5.84
C PHE A 166 -6.56 -8.21 -6.86
N LEU A 167 -7.81 -8.34 -7.33
CA LEU A 167 -8.43 -7.37 -8.24
C LEU A 167 -8.53 -5.96 -7.62
N ILE A 168 -8.77 -5.88 -6.31
CA ILE A 168 -8.74 -4.61 -5.57
C ILE A 168 -7.35 -3.98 -5.62
N VAL A 169 -6.29 -4.76 -5.38
CA VAL A 169 -4.90 -4.30 -5.46
C VAL A 169 -4.58 -3.80 -6.87
N LEU A 170 -4.95 -4.57 -7.90
CA LEU A 170 -4.76 -4.18 -9.30
C LEU A 170 -5.47 -2.85 -9.61
N TRP A 171 -6.73 -2.70 -9.18
CA TRP A 171 -7.47 -1.45 -9.34
C TRP A 171 -6.78 -0.28 -8.65
N GLY A 172 -6.25 -0.49 -7.44
CA GLY A 172 -5.47 0.51 -6.70
C GLY A 172 -4.23 0.97 -7.46
N LEU A 173 -3.49 0.05 -8.07
CA LEU A 173 -2.28 0.34 -8.83
C LEU A 173 -2.60 1.12 -10.12
N VAL A 174 -3.52 0.62 -10.94
CA VAL A 174 -3.83 1.23 -12.26
C VAL A 174 -4.76 2.44 -12.18
N GLY A 175 -5.43 2.63 -11.03
CA GLY A 175 -6.32 3.75 -10.76
C GLY A 175 -5.61 4.88 -9.99
N PRO A 176 -5.79 4.97 -8.66
CA PRO A 176 -5.29 6.08 -7.85
C PRO A 176 -3.77 6.24 -7.91
N VAL A 177 -2.99 5.16 -7.85
CA VAL A 177 -1.53 5.26 -7.88
C VAL A 177 -1.04 5.74 -9.25
N ALA A 178 -1.54 5.15 -10.34
CA ALA A 178 -1.21 5.60 -11.69
C ALA A 178 -1.65 7.04 -11.99
N LYS A 179 -2.76 7.52 -11.42
CA LYS A 179 -3.16 8.93 -11.51
C LYS A 179 -2.14 9.83 -10.83
N GLY A 180 -1.69 9.46 -9.63
CA GLY A 180 -0.66 10.18 -8.89
C GLY A 180 0.69 10.21 -9.60
N ALA A 181 1.14 9.06 -10.13
CA ALA A 181 2.40 8.97 -10.88
C ALA A 181 2.38 9.84 -12.15
N ARG A 182 1.23 9.92 -12.84
CA ARG A 182 1.05 10.83 -14.00
C ARG A 182 1.11 12.30 -13.62
N ALA A 183 0.64 12.67 -12.43
CA ALA A 183 0.72 14.05 -11.94
C ALA A 183 2.17 14.47 -11.60
N VAL A 184 3.03 13.53 -11.18
CA VAL A 184 4.48 13.78 -11.02
C VAL A 184 5.15 13.98 -12.38
N GLY A 185 4.80 13.17 -13.37
CA GLY A 185 5.26 13.33 -14.76
C GLY A 185 6.75 13.00 -15.01
N GLY A 186 7.24 13.34 -16.19
CA GLY A 186 8.64 13.14 -16.58
C GLY A 186 9.08 11.67 -16.64
N ARG A 187 10.36 11.40 -16.39
CA ARG A 187 10.92 10.03 -16.40
C ARG A 187 10.29 9.12 -15.33
N HIS A 188 9.73 9.69 -14.25
CA HIS A 188 9.12 8.93 -13.16
C HIS A 188 7.95 8.07 -13.61
N VAL A 189 7.08 8.60 -14.49
CA VAL A 189 5.90 7.86 -14.96
C VAL A 189 6.30 6.65 -15.82
N GLY A 190 7.39 6.74 -16.57
CA GLY A 190 7.92 5.63 -17.35
C GLY A 190 8.37 4.48 -16.46
N ILE A 191 9.14 4.77 -15.41
CA ILE A 191 9.59 3.75 -14.45
C ILE A 191 8.41 3.17 -13.67
N PHE A 192 7.45 4.01 -13.29
CA PHE A 192 6.22 3.55 -12.64
C PHE A 192 5.52 2.48 -13.48
N TRP A 193 5.32 2.72 -14.79
CA TRP A 193 4.67 1.75 -15.66
C TRP A 193 5.53 0.52 -15.95
N THR A 194 6.86 0.65 -16.01
CA THR A 194 7.76 -0.51 -16.11
C THR A 194 7.61 -1.41 -14.89
N LEU A 195 7.69 -0.85 -13.67
CA LEU A 195 7.57 -1.62 -12.43
C LEU A 195 6.17 -2.18 -12.22
N THR A 196 5.13 -1.36 -12.44
CA THR A 196 3.73 -1.77 -12.29
C THR A 196 3.35 -2.82 -13.32
N GLY A 197 3.76 -2.66 -14.58
CA GLY A 197 3.49 -3.64 -15.64
C GLY A 197 4.16 -4.98 -15.36
N LEU A 198 5.43 -4.96 -14.93
CA LEU A 198 6.15 -6.16 -14.51
C LEU A 198 5.44 -6.85 -13.33
N LEU A 199 5.06 -6.07 -12.31
CA LEU A 199 4.37 -6.58 -11.13
C LEU A 199 3.05 -7.25 -11.50
N ILE A 200 2.17 -6.58 -12.25
CA ILE A 200 0.87 -7.12 -12.63
C ILE A 200 1.03 -8.41 -13.43
N PHE A 201 1.94 -8.42 -14.42
CA PHE A 201 2.18 -9.59 -15.25
C PHE A 201 2.63 -10.80 -14.42
N LEU A 202 3.60 -10.60 -13.51
CA LEU A 202 4.10 -11.67 -12.65
C LEU A 202 3.06 -12.12 -11.62
N TRP A 203 2.34 -11.18 -11.01
CA TRP A 203 1.40 -11.46 -9.92
C TRP A 203 0.19 -12.26 -10.39
N ILE A 204 -0.23 -12.13 -11.66
CA ILE A 204 -1.23 -13.02 -12.28
C ILE A 204 -0.76 -14.49 -12.29
N GLY A 205 0.56 -14.72 -12.38
CA GLY A 205 1.13 -16.07 -12.35
C GLY A 205 0.91 -16.80 -11.02
N TYR A 206 0.96 -16.09 -9.89
CA TYR A 206 0.85 -16.71 -8.55
C TYR A 206 -0.48 -17.45 -8.32
N PRO A 207 -1.68 -16.85 -8.52
CA PRO A 207 -2.94 -17.57 -8.34
C PRO A 207 -3.13 -18.68 -9.40
N ILE A 208 -2.48 -18.60 -10.55
CA ILE A 208 -2.49 -19.69 -11.54
C ILE A 208 -1.69 -20.87 -10.98
N VAL A 209 -0.45 -20.64 -10.51
CA VAL A 209 0.38 -21.68 -9.88
C VAL A 209 -0.36 -22.28 -8.70
N TRP A 210 -0.96 -21.46 -7.84
CA TRP A 210 -1.76 -21.91 -6.70
C TRP A 210 -2.88 -22.86 -7.11
N GLY A 211 -3.66 -22.49 -8.14
CA GLY A 211 -4.77 -23.31 -8.63
C GLY A 211 -4.32 -24.70 -9.11
N PHE A 212 -3.20 -24.77 -9.83
CA PHE A 212 -2.64 -26.04 -10.32
C PHE A 212 -1.83 -26.82 -9.26
N CYS A 213 -1.35 -26.16 -8.21
CA CYS A 213 -0.49 -26.74 -7.18
C CYS A 213 -1.28 -26.93 -5.89
N GLU A 214 -1.25 -25.98 -4.96
CA GLU A 214 -1.89 -26.12 -3.64
C GLU A 214 -3.40 -26.39 -3.68
N GLY A 215 -4.09 -25.79 -4.66
CA GLY A 215 -5.54 -25.89 -4.79
C GLY A 215 -6.02 -27.26 -5.28
N SER A 216 -5.45 -27.75 -6.38
CA SER A 216 -5.89 -28.98 -7.05
C SER A 216 -4.99 -30.20 -6.82
N ASP A 217 -3.79 -30.00 -6.28
CA ASP A 217 -2.73 -31.03 -6.18
C ASP A 217 -2.41 -31.73 -7.51
N TYR A 218 -2.63 -31.03 -8.62
CA TYR A 218 -2.38 -31.54 -9.96
C TYR A 218 -0.88 -31.56 -10.32
N ALA A 219 -0.16 -30.49 -10.01
CA ALA A 219 1.27 -30.37 -10.28
C ALA A 219 2.10 -30.77 -9.04
N THR A 220 3.27 -31.39 -9.28
CA THR A 220 4.16 -31.83 -8.19
C THR A 220 4.63 -30.66 -7.33
N VAL A 221 4.96 -30.93 -6.07
CA VAL A 221 5.55 -29.92 -5.15
C VAL A 221 6.88 -29.37 -5.69
N SER A 222 7.62 -30.15 -6.48
CA SER A 222 8.85 -29.68 -7.13
C SER A 222 8.57 -28.70 -8.26
N THR A 223 7.52 -28.94 -9.05
CA THR A 223 7.04 -28.01 -10.07
C THR A 223 6.57 -26.71 -9.43
N GLU A 224 5.82 -26.78 -8.34
CA GLU A 224 5.42 -25.61 -7.54
C GLU A 224 6.63 -24.79 -7.08
N ALA A 225 7.65 -25.44 -6.50
CA ALA A 225 8.88 -24.80 -6.06
C ALA A 225 9.62 -24.08 -7.19
N ILE A 226 9.67 -24.67 -8.39
CA ILE A 226 10.28 -24.08 -9.59
C ILE A 226 9.49 -22.87 -10.07
N LEU A 227 8.17 -23.00 -10.20
CA LEU A 227 7.32 -21.93 -10.72
C LEU A 227 7.33 -20.71 -9.79
N TYR A 228 7.11 -20.89 -8.49
CA TYR A 228 7.21 -19.77 -7.54
C TYR A 228 8.64 -19.22 -7.44
N GLY A 229 9.66 -20.07 -7.52
CA GLY A 229 11.06 -19.63 -7.52
C GLY A 229 11.38 -18.70 -8.69
N ILE A 230 10.89 -19.02 -9.90
CA ILE A 230 11.03 -18.16 -11.08
C ILE A 230 10.27 -16.84 -10.87
N LEU A 231 9.01 -16.92 -10.44
CA LEU A 231 8.19 -15.73 -10.21
C LEU A 231 8.83 -14.80 -9.19
N ASP A 232 9.30 -15.32 -8.06
CA ASP A 232 9.94 -14.54 -7.00
C ASP A 232 11.27 -13.94 -7.45
N PHE A 233 12.06 -14.67 -8.24
CA PHE A 233 13.28 -14.10 -8.81
C PHE A 233 12.98 -12.83 -9.62
N PHE A 234 11.99 -12.88 -10.51
CA PHE A 234 11.61 -11.69 -11.29
C PHE A 234 10.94 -10.62 -10.43
N ALA A 235 10.05 -11.01 -9.51
CA ALA A 235 9.25 -10.08 -8.71
C ALA A 235 10.05 -9.38 -7.60
N LYS A 236 11.20 -9.93 -7.18
CA LYS A 236 12.01 -9.39 -6.08
C LYS A 236 13.41 -9.00 -6.54
N VAL A 237 14.13 -9.87 -7.26
CA VAL A 237 15.49 -9.59 -7.72
C VAL A 237 15.47 -8.63 -8.92
N VAL A 238 14.78 -8.99 -10.01
CA VAL A 238 14.75 -8.13 -11.21
C VAL A 238 14.02 -6.82 -10.92
N PHE A 239 12.85 -6.89 -10.28
CA PHE A 239 12.15 -5.70 -9.78
C PHE A 239 13.06 -4.81 -8.93
N GLY A 240 13.76 -5.39 -7.94
CA GLY A 240 14.64 -4.65 -7.05
C GLY A 240 15.83 -4.00 -7.75
N TRP A 241 16.44 -4.67 -8.73
CA TRP A 241 17.50 -4.07 -9.55
C TRP A 241 17.00 -2.85 -10.34
N ILE A 242 15.79 -2.92 -10.90
CA ILE A 242 15.19 -1.77 -11.59
C ILE A 242 15.00 -0.60 -10.61
N VAL A 243 14.55 -0.86 -9.38
CA VAL A 243 14.41 0.18 -8.35
C VAL A 243 15.77 0.78 -7.96
N ILE A 244 16.75 -0.07 -7.63
CA ILE A 244 18.07 0.35 -7.12
C ILE A 244 18.86 1.16 -8.15
N ILE A 245 18.84 0.77 -9.43
CA ILE A 245 19.51 1.52 -10.50
C ILE A 245 18.90 2.91 -10.68
N ASN A 246 17.62 3.08 -10.35
CA ASN A 246 16.89 4.33 -10.51
C ASN A 246 16.70 5.10 -9.19
N LEU A 247 17.41 4.73 -8.12
CA LEU A 247 17.23 5.28 -6.78
C LEU A 247 17.39 6.81 -6.71
N ASP A 248 18.30 7.39 -7.49
CA ASP A 248 18.48 8.85 -7.56
C ASP A 248 17.28 9.56 -8.17
N LEU A 249 16.63 8.95 -9.16
CA LEU A 249 15.41 9.50 -9.74
C LEU A 249 14.29 9.40 -8.71
N LEU A 250 14.07 8.22 -8.13
CA LEU A 250 13.00 7.98 -7.17
C LEU A 250 13.13 8.87 -5.93
N GLY A 251 14.36 9.11 -5.45
CA GLY A 251 14.64 10.03 -4.35
C GLY A 251 14.39 11.51 -4.66
N GLN A 252 14.41 11.93 -5.93
CA GLN A 252 14.11 13.33 -6.31
C GLN A 252 12.62 13.65 -6.25
N GLY A 253 11.75 12.67 -6.54
CA GLY A 253 10.30 12.83 -6.34
C GLY A 253 9.95 13.14 -4.88
N SER A 254 10.76 12.63 -3.94
CA SER A 254 10.62 12.90 -2.52
C SER A 254 11.05 14.32 -2.11
N LYS A 255 11.84 15.05 -2.91
CA LYS A 255 12.26 16.44 -2.58
C LYS A 255 11.15 17.47 -2.75
N GLY A 256 10.11 17.16 -3.53
CA GLY A 256 8.89 17.97 -3.65
C GLY A 256 7.65 17.34 -2.99
N GLY A 257 7.78 16.12 -2.45
CA GLY A 257 6.66 15.30 -1.98
C GLY A 257 6.22 15.67 -0.56
N ARG A 258 5.02 16.24 -0.44
CA ARG A 258 4.24 16.20 0.81
C ARG A 258 4.26 14.76 1.35
N SER A 259 4.63 14.58 2.62
CA SER A 259 4.55 13.29 3.32
C SER A 259 3.21 12.60 3.04
N ILE A 260 3.19 11.26 2.99
CA ILE A 260 1.96 10.45 2.91
C ILE A 260 0.93 10.88 3.98
N LEU A 261 1.42 11.37 5.12
CA LEU A 261 0.63 11.91 6.23
C LEU A 261 -0.01 13.26 5.90
N CYS A 262 0.66 14.11 5.11
CA CYS A 262 0.20 15.44 4.72
C CYS A 262 -0.81 15.39 3.55
N ASN A 263 -0.81 14.30 2.76
CA ASN A 263 -1.79 14.07 1.69
C ASN A 263 -3.08 13.37 2.18
N SER A 264 -3.20 13.09 3.48
CA SER A 264 -4.29 12.29 4.08
C SER A 264 -5.68 12.95 4.06
N THR A 265 -5.81 14.21 3.63
CA THR A 265 -7.10 14.92 3.62
C THR A 265 -8.01 14.57 2.43
N ASN A 266 -7.49 13.86 1.42
CA ASN A 266 -8.29 13.42 0.26
C ASN A 266 -8.67 11.93 0.40
N MET A 267 -9.92 11.69 0.82
CA MET A 267 -10.52 10.36 0.96
C MET A 267 -10.81 9.72 -0.42
N PRO A 268 -10.68 8.39 -0.59
CA PRO A 268 -10.80 7.72 -1.89
C PRO A 268 -12.20 7.72 -2.50
N PHE A 269 -13.24 8.10 -1.74
CA PHE A 269 -14.64 8.18 -2.20
C PHE A 269 -15.17 9.63 -2.34
N GLY A 270 -14.29 10.63 -2.27
CA GLY A 270 -14.67 12.04 -2.47
C GLY A 270 -14.92 12.34 -3.95
N GLY A 271 -16.17 12.60 -4.29
CA GLY A 271 -16.59 13.07 -5.62
C GLY A 271 -15.86 14.34 -6.07
N THR A 272 -15.84 14.53 -7.38
CA THR A 272 -15.41 15.73 -8.11
C THR A 272 -15.54 17.03 -7.30
N GLY A 273 -14.42 17.67 -6.99
CA GLY A 273 -14.40 18.98 -6.33
C GLY A 273 -13.05 19.69 -6.48
N GLY A 274 -12.97 20.56 -7.49
CA GLY A 274 -12.20 21.80 -7.50
C GLY A 274 -10.68 21.75 -7.30
N SER A 275 -9.94 22.00 -8.39
CA SER A 275 -8.63 22.66 -8.30
C SER A 275 -8.77 23.96 -7.49
N ALA A 276 -8.19 24.00 -6.29
CA ALA A 276 -7.87 25.26 -5.62
C ALA A 276 -6.38 25.51 -5.86
N ASP A 277 -6.12 26.08 -7.03
CA ASP A 277 -4.92 26.82 -7.33
C ASP A 277 -4.97 28.10 -6.49
N THR A 278 -4.01 28.32 -5.61
CA THR A 278 -3.72 29.67 -5.10
C THR A 278 -2.28 29.73 -4.65
N GLY A 279 -1.43 30.14 -5.59
CA GLY A 279 -0.14 30.70 -5.31
C GLY A 279 -0.27 31.91 -4.39
N GLY A 280 0.63 31.99 -3.41
CA GLY A 280 0.78 33.12 -2.51
C GLY A 280 2.24 33.26 -2.14
N HIS A 281 3.05 33.78 -3.06
CA HIS A 281 4.31 34.40 -2.71
C HIS A 281 4.01 35.57 -1.78
N VAL A 282 4.47 35.49 -0.52
CA VAL A 282 4.61 36.67 0.32
C VAL A 282 6.10 36.81 0.62
N GLY A 283 6.75 37.65 -0.19
CA GLY A 283 8.05 38.21 0.10
C GLY A 283 7.98 39.06 1.36
N GLY A 284 9.04 39.01 2.15
CA GLY A 284 9.13 39.75 3.40
C GLY A 284 9.19 41.26 3.20
N MET A 285 8.82 41.98 4.26
CA MET A 285 9.41 43.27 4.64
C MET A 285 9.07 43.52 6.10
N GLY A 286 10.11 43.50 6.94
CA GLY A 286 10.04 44.08 8.27
C GLY A 286 10.02 45.60 8.17
N ALA A 287 9.29 46.24 9.07
CA ALA A 287 9.44 47.66 9.35
C ALA A 287 9.15 47.89 10.84
N GLY A 288 10.21 48.17 11.60
CA GLY A 288 10.14 48.68 12.96
C GLY A 288 9.67 50.14 12.94
N ASN A 289 8.80 50.47 13.90
CA ASN A 289 8.34 51.83 14.11
C ASN A 289 9.34 52.58 15.00
N GLY A 290 9.97 53.62 14.45
CA GLY A 290 10.84 54.56 15.16
C GLY A 290 10.42 56.00 14.84
N ALA A 291 10.18 56.78 15.89
CA ALA A 291 9.75 58.17 15.86
C ALA A 291 10.86 59.17 15.47
N ARG A 292 10.50 60.29 14.80
CA ARG A 292 10.91 61.69 15.12
C ARG A 292 10.51 62.73 14.04
N THR A 293 9.68 63.68 14.47
CA THR A 293 9.75 65.16 14.45
C THR A 293 10.49 65.99 13.36
N GLY A 294 9.81 67.07 12.91
CA GLY A 294 10.34 68.34 12.36
C GLY A 294 10.37 68.41 10.81
N THR A 295 10.05 69.49 10.08
CA THR A 295 9.80 70.91 10.38
C THR A 295 9.17 71.58 9.15
N THR A 296 8.52 72.73 9.38
CA THR A 296 7.92 73.77 8.51
C THR A 296 8.50 74.09 7.11
N GLY A 297 7.63 74.53 6.19
CA GLY A 297 8.00 75.30 4.99
C GLY A 297 6.83 75.66 4.05
N THR A 298 6.54 76.96 3.97
CA THR A 298 5.47 77.69 3.25
C THR A 298 5.78 77.91 1.74
N GLY A 299 4.78 78.06 0.87
CA GLY A 299 5.00 78.70 -0.47
C GLY A 299 3.99 78.43 -1.60
N THR A 300 2.92 79.22 -1.66
CA THR A 300 2.28 79.93 -2.81
C THR A 300 2.38 79.48 -4.29
N THR A 301 1.18 79.38 -4.91
CA THR A 301 0.69 79.96 -6.19
C THR A 301 1.08 79.36 -7.55
N GLY A 302 0.07 79.05 -8.39
CA GLY A 302 0.24 78.84 -9.84
C GLY A 302 -0.99 78.25 -10.55
N THR A 303 -1.76 79.12 -11.21
CA THR A 303 -2.94 78.93 -12.06
C THR A 303 -2.73 78.13 -13.36
N THR A 304 -3.80 77.53 -13.93
CA THR A 304 -4.40 77.71 -15.30
C THR A 304 -5.24 76.44 -15.64
N GLY A 305 -6.59 76.52 -15.79
CA GLY A 305 -7.34 76.49 -17.08
C GLY A 305 -7.23 75.16 -17.84
N THR A 306 -8.25 74.46 -18.36
CA THR A 306 -9.57 74.88 -18.88
C THR A 306 -10.39 73.62 -19.28
N THR A 307 -11.70 73.64 -18.99
CA THR A 307 -12.88 73.14 -19.78
C THR A 307 -12.95 71.74 -20.42
N GLY A 308 -14.06 71.04 -20.13
CA GLY A 308 -14.63 69.96 -20.95
C GLY A 308 -15.89 69.34 -20.33
N THR A 309 -17.06 69.85 -20.73
CA THR A 309 -18.45 69.55 -20.30
C THR A 309 -19.06 68.32 -20.99
N GLY A 310 -20.04 67.66 -20.34
CA GLY A 310 -21.06 66.79 -20.98
C GLY A 310 -21.56 65.64 -20.07
N MET A 311 -22.60 65.86 -19.25
CA MET A 311 -24.00 65.42 -19.42
C MET A 311 -24.25 63.89 -19.24
N THR A 312 -24.78 63.47 -18.08
CA THR A 312 -26.20 63.17 -17.72
C THR A 312 -26.63 61.72 -17.98
N GLY A 313 -27.15 61.07 -16.94
CA GLY A 313 -27.80 59.76 -17.01
C GLY A 313 -28.18 59.20 -15.64
N THR A 314 -29.25 59.74 -15.06
CA THR A 314 -29.96 59.26 -13.87
C THR A 314 -30.63 57.90 -14.09
N HIS A 315 -30.58 56.98 -13.12
CA HIS A 315 -31.68 56.07 -12.82
C HIS A 315 -31.76 55.76 -11.32
N THR A 316 -32.98 55.88 -10.83
CA THR A 316 -33.50 55.75 -9.46
C THR A 316 -34.06 54.35 -9.19
N GLY A 317 -34.09 53.96 -7.91
CA GLY A 317 -35.01 52.96 -7.34
C GLY A 317 -34.36 52.11 -6.24
N THR A 318 -34.52 52.42 -4.93
CA THR A 318 -35.53 51.89 -3.97
C THR A 318 -35.61 50.35 -3.95
N THR A 319 -35.60 49.59 -2.86
CA THR A 319 -35.92 49.76 -1.43
C THR A 319 -35.63 48.40 -0.77
N GLY A 320 -35.36 48.33 0.55
CA GLY A 320 -35.44 47.04 1.26
C GLY A 320 -34.66 46.93 2.55
N THR A 321 -35.15 47.60 3.59
CA THR A 321 -34.77 47.44 5.00
C THR A 321 -35.19 46.08 5.57
N HIS A 322 -34.35 45.46 6.41
CA HIS A 322 -34.84 44.78 7.61
C HIS A 322 -33.78 44.78 8.73
N MET A 323 -34.14 45.44 9.84
CA MET A 323 -33.52 45.34 11.16
C MET A 323 -34.05 44.12 11.92
N GLY A 324 -33.27 43.68 12.91
CA GLY A 324 -33.73 43.01 14.14
C GLY A 324 -32.64 42.12 14.74
N THR A 325 -31.78 42.57 15.67
CA THR A 325 -31.93 42.46 17.16
C THR A 325 -32.40 41.07 17.61
N GLY A 326 -31.80 40.32 18.52
CA GLY A 326 -30.79 40.52 19.57
C GLY A 326 -31.02 39.38 20.60
N GLY A 327 -30.07 39.10 21.51
CA GLY A 327 -30.36 38.29 22.71
C GLY A 327 -29.32 37.23 23.09
N THR A 328 -28.41 37.63 23.96
CA THR A 328 -27.63 36.82 24.90
C THR A 328 -28.49 36.00 25.88
N THR A 329 -28.04 34.81 26.33
CA THR A 329 -27.87 34.41 27.76
C THR A 329 -27.46 32.93 27.99
N THR A 330 -26.29 32.77 28.65
CA THR A 330 -26.00 31.92 29.84
C THR A 330 -26.10 30.39 29.85
N GLY A 331 -25.02 29.73 30.30
CA GLY A 331 -25.00 28.35 30.83
C GLY A 331 -25.74 28.18 32.18
N PRO A 332 -25.69 27.01 32.85
CA PRO A 332 -24.44 26.44 33.38
C PRO A 332 -24.30 24.89 33.36
N THR A 333 -23.11 24.47 33.79
CA THR A 333 -22.62 23.13 34.18
C THR A 333 -23.42 22.39 35.25
N ALA A 334 -23.44 21.04 35.18
CA ALA A 334 -23.63 20.15 36.33
C ALA A 334 -22.94 18.77 36.12
N THR A 335 -22.58 18.16 37.24
CA THR A 335 -21.54 17.15 37.47
C THR A 335 -22.13 15.77 37.80
N ALA A 336 -21.32 14.71 37.58
CA ALA A 336 -21.21 13.44 38.32
C ALA A 336 -22.39 12.44 38.40
N GLY A 337 -22.05 11.15 38.22
CA GLY A 337 -22.89 10.00 38.56
C GLY A 337 -22.20 8.67 38.26
N ASP A 338 -21.54 8.10 39.28
CA ASP A 338 -21.02 6.74 39.35
C ASP A 338 -22.08 5.68 39.01
N ASN A 339 -21.64 4.53 38.46
CA ASN A 339 -22.06 3.22 38.97
C ASN A 339 -21.20 2.07 38.43
N ALA A 340 -20.54 1.37 39.36
CA ALA A 340 -19.90 0.08 39.20
C ALA A 340 -20.82 -1.03 39.73
N VAL A 341 -20.97 -2.15 38.99
CA VAL A 341 -21.44 -3.47 39.48
C VAL A 341 -20.82 -4.53 38.55
N ARG A 342 -19.74 -5.22 38.98
CA ARG A 342 -19.65 -6.57 39.60
C ARG A 342 -20.08 -7.78 38.73
N THR A 343 -19.06 -8.52 38.30
CA THR A 343 -18.83 -9.98 38.39
C THR A 343 -20.00 -10.95 38.57
N VAL A 344 -20.01 -11.98 37.71
CA VAL A 344 -19.84 -13.39 38.08
C VAL A 344 -18.79 -14.00 37.16
#